data_AF-A0A9C7UYY6-F1
#
_entry.id   AF-A0A9C7UYY6-F1
#
_cell.length_a   1.000
_cell.length_b   1.000
_cell.length_c   1.000
_cell.angle_alpha   90.00
_cell.angle_beta   90.00
_cell.angle_gamma   90.00
#
_symmetry.space_group_name_H-M   'P 1'
#
loop_
_entity.id
_entity.type
_entity.pdbx_description
1 polymer ?
#
loop_
_entity_poly.entity_id
_entity_poly.type
_entity_poly.pdbx_seq_one_letter_code
_entity_poly.pdbx_strand_id
1 'polypeptide(L)' 'MSQVTKRALEQSLKNLLLKKPLTKITINDIAEDCGINRMTFYYH' A
#
# COMPACT_ATOMS: atom_id res chain seq x y z
N MET A 1 -12.40 -5.90 -9.30
CA MET A 1 -11.48 -4.91 -8.70
C MET A 1 -10.84 -4.06 -9.79
N SER A 2 -10.66 -2.76 -9.57
CA SER A 2 -10.02 -1.88 -10.57
C SER A 2 -8.52 -2.18 -10.65
N GLN A 3 -7.99 -2.36 -11.87
CA GLN A 3 -6.55 -2.51 -12.11
C GLN A 3 -5.76 -1.28 -11.63
N VAL A 4 -6.43 -0.13 -11.51
CA VAL A 4 -5.86 1.10 -10.98
C VAL A 4 -5.47 0.94 -9.51
N THR A 5 -6.35 0.35 -8.69
CA THR A 5 -6.06 0.19 -7.25
C THR A 5 -4.91 -0.77 -7.00
N LYS A 6 -4.82 -1.87 -7.76
CA LYS A 6 -3.68 -2.80 -7.67
C LYS A 6 -2.35 -2.10 -7.98
N ARG A 7 -2.30 -1.28 -9.02
CA ARG A 7 -1.10 -0.51 -9.39
C ARG A 7 -0.73 0.54 -8.33
N ALA A 8 -1.71 1.19 -7.73
CA ALA A 8 -1.48 2.15 -6.65
C ALA A 8 -0.84 1.47 -5.41
N LEU A 9 -1.37 0.30 -5.01
CA LEU A 9 -0.81 -0.50 -3.91
C LEU A 9 0.63 -0.94 -4.18
N GLU A 10 0.92 -1.43 -5.39
CA GLU A 10 2.28 -1.82 -5.79
C GLU A 10 3.25 -0.63 -5.77
N GLN A 11 2.82 0.54 -6.28
CA GLN A 11 3.64 1.75 -6.28
C GLN A 11 3.92 2.23 -4.86
N SER A 12 2.91 2.21 -4.00
CA SER A 12 3.03 2.58 -2.59
C SER A 12 4.05 1.71 -1.86
N LEU A 13 3.94 0.38 -2.01
CA LEU A 13 4.91 -0.54 -1.40
C LEU A 13 6.34 -0.29 -1.89
N LYS A 14 6.54 -0.07 -3.20
CA LYS A 14 7.86 0.28 -3.75
C LYS A 14 8.41 1.58 -3.17
N ASN A 15 7.58 2.61 -3.05
CA ASN A 15 7.98 3.89 -2.45
C ASN A 15 8.37 3.74 -0.98
N LEU A 16 7.63 2.93 -0.22
CA LEU A 16 7.90 2.68 1.19
C LEU A 16 9.18 1.87 1.40
N LEU A 17 9.48 0.93 0.50
CA LEU A 17 10.73 0.15 0.51
C LEU A 17 11.99 1.02 0.31
N LEU A 18 11.86 2.18 -0.36
CA LEU A 18 12.96 3.14 -0.46
C LEU A 18 13.24 3.89 0.85
N LYS A 19 12.25 3.93 1.76
CA LYS A 19 12.32 4.72 3.01
C LYS A 19 12.64 3.85 4.23
N LYS A 20 12.18 2.60 4.26
CA LYS A 20 12.35 1.68 5.38
C LYS A 20 12.34 0.21 4.94
N PRO A 21 12.97 -0.70 5.71
CA PRO A 21 12.97 -2.13 5.39
C PRO A 21 11.56 -2.71 5.43
N LEU A 22 11.33 -3.74 4.59
CA LEU A 22 10.02 -4.40 4.44
C LEU A 22 9.38 -4.82 5.77
N THR A 23 10.19 -5.30 6.72
CA THR A 23 9.74 -5.75 8.05
C THR A 23 9.18 -4.62 8.93
N LYS A 24 9.40 -3.36 8.56
CA LYS A 24 8.88 -2.16 9.23
C LYS A 24 7.77 -1.47 8.45
N ILE A 25 7.42 -1.98 7.27
CA ILE A 25 6.29 -1.48 6.48
C ILE A 25 5.03 -2.20 6.96
N THR A 26 4.02 -1.42 7.35
CA THR A 26 2.74 -1.92 7.81
C THR A 26 1.66 -1.69 6.75
N ILE A 27 0.54 -2.40 6.89
CA ILE A 27 -0.64 -2.14 6.05
C ILE A 27 -1.19 -0.73 6.24
N ASN A 28 -1.05 -0.17 7.45
CA ASN A 28 -1.40 1.23 7.71
C ASN A 28 -0.59 2.17 6.81
N ASP A 29 0.73 1.97 6.71
CA ASP A 29 1.59 2.83 5.89
C ASP A 29 1.15 2.83 4.42
N ILE A 30 0.82 1.65 3.88
CA ILE A 30 0.38 1.49 2.50
C ILE A 30 -1.02 2.11 2.30
N ALA A 31 -1.92 1.90 3.26
CA ALA A 31 -3.27 2.43 3.20
C ALA A 31 -3.30 3.96 3.28
N GLU A 32 -2.49 4.57 4.16
CA GLU A 32 -2.33 6.02 4.28
C GLU A 32 -1.71 6.63 3.02
N ASP A 33 -0.66 6.03 2.48
CA ASP A 33 0.01 6.50 1.26
C ASP A 33 -0.91 6.41 0.02
N CYS A 34 -1.79 5.40 -0.02
CA CYS A 34 -2.81 5.26 -1.08
C CYS A 34 -4.10 6.05 -0.82
N GLY A 35 -4.28 6.66 0.36
CA GLY A 35 -5.50 7.36 0.74
C GLY A 35 -6.74 6.45 0.82
N ILE A 36 -6.56 5.18 1.17
CA ILE A 36 -7.64 4.17 1.25
C ILE A 36 -7.84 3.68 2.69
N ASN A 37 -9.00 3.07 2.94
CA ASN A 37 -9.20 2.33 4.19
C ASN A 37 -8.38 1.03 4.15
N ARG A 38 -7.86 0.60 5.31
CA ARG A 38 -7.21 -0.70 5.49
C ARG A 38 -8.09 -1.87 5.05
N MET A 39 -9.41 -1.77 5.24
CA MET A 39 -10.34 -2.78 4.76
C MET A 39 -10.30 -2.92 3.24
N THR A 40 -10.09 -1.82 2.52
CA THR A 40 -9.89 -1.84 1.06
C THR A 40 -8.63 -2.62 0.72
N PHE A 41 -7.52 -2.41 1.45
CA PHE A 41 -6.30 -3.20 1.26
C PHE A 41 -6.56 -4.71 1.43
N TYR A 42 -7.24 -5.15 2.50
CA TYR A 42 -7.51 -6.57 2.73
C TYR A 42 -8.46 -7.21 1.71
N TYR A 43 -9.22 -6.39 0.98
CA TYR A 43 -10.12 -6.87 -0.06
C TYR A 43 -9.40 -7.07 -1.40
N HIS A 44 -8.23 -6.45 -1.59
CA HIS A 44 -7.38 -6.52 -2.78
C HIS A 44 -6.33 -7.62 -2.72
#